data_AF-A0A654U096-F1
#
_entry.id   AF-A0A654U096-F1
#
_cell.length_a   1.000
_cell.length_b   1.000
_cell.length_c   1.000
_cell.angle_alpha   90.00
_cell.angle_beta   90.00
_cell.angle_gamma   90.00
#
_symmetry.space_group_name_H-M   'P 1'
#
loop_
_entity.id
_entity.type
_entity.pdbx_description
1 polymer ?
#
loop_
_entity_poly.entity_id
_entity_poly.type
_entity_poly.pdbx_seq_one_letter_code
_entity_poly.pdbx_strand_id
1 'polypeptide(L)'
;MFYNLGIAGRAMRRIGAVEFATTIAPGLRDVLLTGKIKETVVRLDKNKLPVYDAIVVDAPPTGRIARFLDVTKAVSDLAKGGPVHAQSEGVVKLLHSNQTAIHLVTLLEALPVQETLEAIEELAQMELPIGSVIVNRNIPAHLEPQDLAKAAEGEVDADSVRAGLLTAGVKLPDADFAGLLTETIQHATRITARAEIAQQLDALQVPRLELPTVSDGVDLGSLYELSESLAQQGVR
;
A
#
# COMPACT_ATOMS: atom_id res chain seq x y z
N MET A 1 5.97 10.67 -22.87
CA MET A 1 7.06 10.93 -23.84
C MET A 1 8.21 10.06 -23.37
N PHE A 2 8.52 8.97 -24.10
CA PHE A 2 9.52 7.98 -23.68
C PHE A 2 10.91 8.54 -23.92
N TYR A 3 11.67 8.75 -22.84
CA TYR A 3 13.01 9.34 -22.87
C TYR A 3 13.00 10.71 -23.58
N ASN A 4 14.06 11.49 -23.47
CA ASN A 4 14.18 12.72 -24.25
C ASN A 4 14.51 12.41 -25.73
N LEU A 5 13.88 11.39 -26.33
CA LEU A 5 14.15 10.82 -27.66
C LEU A 5 13.39 11.50 -28.80
N GLY A 6 12.66 12.59 -28.53
CA GLY A 6 11.97 13.37 -29.56
C GLY A 6 11.11 12.53 -30.51
N ILE A 7 11.34 12.67 -31.82
CA ILE A 7 10.59 12.03 -32.91
C ILE A 7 10.72 10.48 -32.87
N ALA A 8 11.86 9.95 -32.43
CA ALA A 8 12.13 8.52 -32.36
C ALA A 8 11.24 7.81 -31.31
N GLY A 9 10.96 8.46 -30.18
CA GLY A 9 10.08 7.91 -29.14
C GLY A 9 8.62 7.77 -29.57
N ARG A 10 8.16 8.61 -30.52
CA ARG A 10 6.81 8.50 -31.11
C ARG A 10 6.73 7.42 -32.18
N ALA A 11 7.80 7.20 -32.95
CA ALA A 11 7.87 6.13 -33.94
C ALA A 11 7.92 4.74 -33.29
N MET A 12 8.72 4.57 -32.23
CA MET A 12 8.87 3.32 -31.47
C MET A 12 7.55 2.78 -30.89
N ARG A 13 6.68 3.67 -30.37
CA ARG A 13 5.36 3.29 -29.82
C ARG A 13 4.41 2.75 -30.89
N ARG A 14 4.55 3.21 -32.14
CA ARG A 14 3.66 2.83 -33.26
C ARG A 14 3.96 1.45 -33.83
N ILE A 15 5.15 0.91 -33.53
CA ILE A 15 5.68 -0.34 -34.07
C ILE A 15 5.64 -1.48 -33.01
N GLY A 16 5.20 -1.22 -31.78
CA GLY A 16 5.19 -2.24 -30.71
C GLY A 16 6.58 -2.59 -30.17
N ALA A 17 7.60 -1.77 -30.46
CA ALA A 17 8.98 -2.03 -30.07
C ALA A 17 9.19 -2.08 -28.54
N VAL A 18 8.34 -1.41 -27.77
CA VAL A 18 8.36 -1.46 -26.30
C VAL A 18 7.98 -2.85 -25.80
N GLU A 19 6.88 -3.42 -26.30
CA GLU A 19 6.43 -4.77 -25.96
C GLU A 19 7.48 -5.81 -26.40
N PHE A 20 8.02 -5.67 -27.61
CA PHE A 20 9.08 -6.54 -28.11
C PHE A 20 10.35 -6.49 -27.26
N ALA A 21 10.83 -5.30 -26.91
CA ALA A 21 12.02 -5.14 -26.08
C ALA A 21 11.82 -5.65 -24.64
N THR A 22 10.63 -5.47 -24.06
CA THR A 22 10.30 -6.02 -22.73
C THR A 22 10.15 -7.55 -22.74
N THR A 23 9.86 -8.15 -23.89
CA THR A 23 9.78 -9.61 -24.05
C THR A 23 11.19 -10.24 -24.12
N ILE A 24 12.17 -9.49 -24.61
CA ILE A 24 13.55 -9.96 -24.80
C ILE A 24 14.45 -9.68 -23.58
N ALA A 25 14.20 -8.60 -22.85
CA ALA A 25 14.98 -8.20 -21.67
C ALA A 25 14.10 -8.08 -20.42
N PRO A 26 14.12 -9.08 -19.51
CA PRO A 26 13.50 -8.97 -18.20
C PRO A 26 13.96 -7.70 -17.49
N GLY A 27 13.05 -6.94 -16.89
CA GLY A 27 13.35 -5.70 -16.16
C GLY A 27 13.37 -4.42 -17.02
N LEU A 28 13.36 -4.49 -18.35
CA LEU A 28 13.31 -3.28 -19.19
C LEU A 28 12.05 -2.45 -18.95
N ARG A 29 10.93 -3.10 -18.64
CA ARG A 29 9.67 -2.42 -18.27
C ARG A 29 9.87 -1.54 -17.04
N ASP A 30 10.63 -2.02 -16.06
CA ASP A 30 10.86 -1.35 -14.79
C ASP A 30 11.79 -0.15 -15.00
N VAL A 31 12.80 -0.30 -15.86
CA VAL A 31 13.67 0.81 -16.32
C VAL A 31 12.87 1.89 -17.05
N LEU A 32 11.93 1.49 -17.91
CA LEU A 32 11.06 2.42 -18.63
C LEU A 32 10.14 3.20 -17.67
N LEU A 33 9.57 2.52 -16.69
CA LEU A 33 8.68 3.13 -15.69
C LEU A 33 9.45 4.11 -14.82
N THR A 34 10.59 3.71 -14.25
CA THR A 34 11.44 4.58 -13.42
C THR A 34 11.99 5.78 -14.21
N GLY A 35 12.38 5.59 -15.47
CA GLY A 35 12.74 6.67 -16.38
C GLY A 35 11.58 7.65 -16.63
N LYS A 36 10.35 7.15 -16.72
CA LYS A 36 9.14 7.96 -16.89
C LYS A 36 8.77 8.73 -15.61
N ILE A 37 8.98 8.15 -14.44
CA ILE A 37 8.83 8.82 -13.15
C ILE A 37 9.78 10.03 -13.10
N LYS A 38 11.08 9.81 -13.34
CA LYS A 38 12.07 10.90 -13.36
C LYS A 38 11.71 12.01 -14.35
N GLU A 39 11.34 11.66 -15.58
CA GLU A 39 10.92 12.66 -16.59
C GLU A 39 9.72 13.48 -16.13
N THR A 40 8.80 12.89 -15.37
CA THR A 40 7.61 13.58 -14.86
C THR A 40 7.97 14.49 -13.69
N VAL A 41 8.84 14.04 -12.78
CA VAL A 41 9.34 14.83 -11.64
C VAL A 41 10.10 16.08 -12.10
N VAL A 42 10.98 15.96 -13.10
CA VAL A 42 11.80 17.10 -13.58
C VAL A 42 11.09 17.94 -14.64
N ARG A 43 9.83 17.63 -14.95
CA ARG A 43 9.08 18.35 -15.99
C ARG A 43 8.70 19.74 -15.47
N LEU A 44 9.08 20.75 -16.25
CA LEU A 44 8.74 22.14 -15.96
C LEU A 44 7.70 22.68 -16.94
N ASP A 45 6.84 23.58 -16.45
CA ASP A 45 5.88 24.33 -17.23
C ASP A 45 6.53 25.50 -17.99
N LYS A 46 5.72 26.36 -18.62
CA LYS A 46 6.22 27.56 -19.34
C LYS A 46 6.90 28.57 -18.41
N ASN A 47 6.55 28.57 -17.13
CA ASN A 47 7.08 29.46 -16.10
C ASN A 47 8.28 28.87 -15.35
N LYS A 48 8.82 27.72 -15.80
CA LYS A 48 9.93 26.99 -15.17
C LYS A 48 9.60 26.42 -13.78
N LEU A 49 8.32 26.21 -13.49
CA LEU A 49 7.85 25.54 -12.27
C LEU A 49 7.57 24.06 -12.53
N PRO A 50 7.70 23.17 -11.54
CA PRO A 50 7.26 21.78 -11.68
C PRO A 50 5.81 21.72 -12.16
N VAL A 51 5.52 20.83 -13.11
CA VAL A 51 4.15 20.66 -13.65
C VAL A 51 3.21 20.02 -12.62
N TYR A 52 3.75 19.24 -11.69
CA TYR A 52 3.01 18.56 -10.63
C TYR A 52 3.68 18.85 -9.29
N ASP A 53 2.88 19.10 -8.26
CA ASP A 53 3.37 19.26 -6.89
C ASP A 53 3.69 17.91 -6.23
N ALA A 54 2.91 16.87 -6.58
CA ALA A 54 3.08 15.51 -6.10
C ALA A 54 2.83 14.50 -7.23
N ILE A 55 3.54 13.37 -7.17
CA ILE A 55 3.40 12.26 -8.12
C ILE A 55 3.23 10.98 -7.31
N VAL A 56 2.05 10.37 -7.40
CA VAL A 56 1.76 9.07 -6.80
C VAL A 56 1.97 7.98 -7.84
N VAL A 57 2.73 6.96 -7.46
CA VAL A 57 3.06 5.83 -8.35
C VAL A 57 2.51 4.57 -7.73
N ASP A 58 1.61 3.91 -8.45
CA ASP A 58 1.23 2.52 -8.14
C ASP A 58 2.40 1.60 -8.49
N ALA A 59 3.04 1.05 -7.46
CA ALA A 59 4.27 0.30 -7.58
C ALA A 59 3.99 -1.21 -7.65
N PRO A 60 4.96 -2.04 -8.09
CA PRO A 60 4.84 -3.49 -8.02
C PRO A 60 4.56 -3.97 -6.58
N PRO A 61 4.03 -5.20 -6.40
CA PRO A 61 3.76 -5.75 -5.08
C PRO A 61 5.04 -5.81 -4.23
N THR A 62 4.84 -5.86 -2.91
CA THR A 62 5.85 -5.78 -1.86
C THR A 62 7.09 -6.65 -2.14
N GLY A 63 6.93 -7.94 -2.45
CA GLY A 63 8.05 -8.84 -2.78
C GLY A 63 8.81 -8.54 -4.09
N ARG A 64 8.43 -7.50 -4.83
CA ARG A 64 9.11 -7.05 -6.07
C ARG A 64 9.61 -5.61 -5.99
N ILE A 65 9.31 -4.86 -4.92
CA ILE A 65 9.60 -3.43 -4.87
C ILE A 65 11.11 -3.14 -4.88
N ALA A 66 11.89 -3.87 -4.06
CA ALA A 66 13.33 -3.72 -3.99
C ALA A 66 13.97 -3.96 -5.36
N ARG A 67 13.64 -5.08 -6.01
CA ARG A 67 14.11 -5.40 -7.37
C ARG A 67 13.73 -4.34 -8.38
N PHE A 68 12.47 -3.88 -8.36
CA PHE A 68 11.97 -2.83 -9.27
C PHE A 68 12.80 -1.54 -9.18
N LEU A 69 13.15 -1.12 -7.96
CA LEU A 69 13.94 0.08 -7.71
C LEU A 69 15.44 -0.14 -7.97
N ASP A 70 15.95 -1.37 -7.82
CA ASP A 70 17.35 -1.73 -8.06
C ASP A 70 17.70 -1.92 -9.55
N VAL A 71 16.73 -2.25 -10.43
CA VAL A 71 17.02 -2.48 -11.87
C VAL A 71 17.77 -1.32 -12.51
N THR A 72 17.49 -0.08 -12.07
CA THR A 72 18.19 1.10 -12.57
C THR A 72 19.68 1.15 -12.21
N LYS A 73 20.08 0.59 -11.06
CA LYS A 73 21.49 0.44 -10.69
C LYS A 73 22.18 -0.58 -11.58
N ALA A 74 21.56 -1.74 -11.78
CA ALA A 74 22.08 -2.79 -12.68
C ALA A 74 22.28 -2.30 -14.13
N VAL A 75 21.36 -1.48 -14.65
CA VAL A 75 21.50 -0.88 -15.99
C VAL A 75 22.58 0.21 -16.02
N SER A 76 22.73 0.98 -14.94
CA SER A 76 23.80 1.96 -14.80
C SER A 76 25.18 1.29 -14.84
N ASP A 77 25.34 0.17 -14.15
CA ASP A 77 26.60 -0.57 -14.05
C ASP A 77 26.96 -1.27 -15.37
N LEU A 78 25.96 -1.67 -16.15
CA LEU A 78 26.17 -2.27 -17.48
C LEU A 78 26.62 -1.22 -18.51
N ALA A 79 26.20 0.03 -18.37
CA ALA A 79 26.58 1.12 -19.25
C ALA A 79 27.85 1.82 -18.74
N LYS A 80 29.00 1.58 -19.37
CA LYS A 80 30.30 2.22 -19.06
C LYS A 80 30.36 3.70 -19.50
N GLY A 81 29.43 4.53 -19.01
CA GLY A 81 29.32 5.96 -19.30
C GLY A 81 28.33 6.33 -20.43
N GLY A 82 28.15 7.63 -20.65
CA GLY A 82 27.27 8.17 -21.69
C GLY A 82 25.82 8.47 -21.23
N PRO A 83 24.92 8.85 -22.16
CA PRO A 83 23.58 9.35 -21.84
C PRO A 83 22.71 8.37 -21.04
N VAL A 84 22.85 7.06 -21.28
CA VAL A 84 22.11 6.02 -20.55
C VAL A 84 22.57 5.94 -19.09
N HIS A 85 23.88 5.94 -18.85
CA HIS A 85 24.45 5.93 -17.50
C HIS A 85 24.04 7.18 -16.70
N ALA A 86 24.20 8.38 -17.26
CA ALA A 86 23.79 9.63 -16.60
C ALA A 86 22.28 9.69 -16.31
N GLN A 87 21.46 9.08 -17.18
CA GLN A 87 20.04 8.98 -16.94
C GLN A 87 19.74 8.07 -15.75
N SER A 88 20.30 6.86 -15.72
CA SER A 88 20.14 5.89 -14.64
C SER A 88 20.62 6.44 -13.30
N GLU A 89 21.80 7.06 -13.26
CA GLU A 89 22.34 7.71 -12.06
C GLU A 89 21.36 8.76 -11.49
N GLY A 90 20.77 9.58 -12.37
CA GLY A 90 19.81 10.57 -11.91
C GLY A 90 18.46 9.98 -11.49
N VAL A 91 18.10 8.76 -11.89
CA VAL A 91 16.94 8.06 -11.31
C VAL A 91 17.30 7.59 -9.90
N VAL A 92 18.46 6.96 -9.73
CA VAL A 92 18.95 6.49 -8.42
C VAL A 92 18.99 7.66 -7.43
N LYS A 93 19.58 8.81 -7.82
CA LYS A 93 19.59 10.02 -6.99
C LYS A 93 18.21 10.50 -6.58
N LEU A 94 17.24 10.47 -7.50
CA LEU A 94 15.86 10.86 -7.20
C LEU A 94 15.22 9.91 -6.17
N LEU A 95 15.35 8.59 -6.38
CA LEU A 95 14.76 7.57 -5.52
C LEU A 95 15.32 7.58 -4.10
N HIS A 96 16.61 7.94 -3.93
CA HIS A 96 17.26 8.05 -2.62
C HIS A 96 17.19 9.48 -2.03
N SER A 97 16.52 10.42 -2.69
CA SER A 97 16.39 11.79 -2.19
C SER A 97 15.20 11.95 -1.25
N ASN A 98 15.19 13.04 -0.50
CA ASN A 98 14.03 13.47 0.30
C ASN A 98 12.80 13.88 -0.53
N GLN A 99 12.87 13.82 -1.87
CA GLN A 99 11.72 14.01 -2.75
C GLN A 99 10.92 12.71 -2.98
N THR A 100 11.43 11.57 -2.48
CA THR A 100 10.79 10.26 -2.60
C THR A 100 10.45 9.73 -1.22
N ALA A 101 9.28 9.10 -1.09
CA ALA A 101 8.89 8.32 0.07
C ALA A 101 8.16 7.05 -0.40
N ILE A 102 8.48 5.92 0.20
CA ILE A 102 7.85 4.62 -0.11
C ILE A 102 6.86 4.29 1.00
N HIS A 103 5.59 4.13 0.62
CA HIS A 103 4.52 3.73 1.52
C HIS A 103 4.15 2.28 1.21
N LEU A 104 4.35 1.38 2.18
CA LEU A 104 3.99 -0.03 2.02
C LEU A 104 2.55 -0.23 2.48
N VAL A 105 1.80 -1.06 1.76
CA VAL A 105 0.41 -1.37 2.08
C VAL A 105 0.29 -2.84 2.43
N THR A 106 -0.35 -3.16 3.55
CA THR A 106 -0.49 -4.52 4.05
C THR A 106 -1.88 -4.80 4.59
N LEU A 107 -2.21 -6.08 4.75
CA LEU A 107 -3.38 -6.55 5.48
C LEU A 107 -2.92 -7.15 6.81
N LEU A 108 -3.73 -7.07 7.86
CA LEU A 108 -3.46 -7.77 9.13
C LEU A 108 -3.74 -9.27 9.00
N GLU A 109 -2.93 -9.92 8.18
CA GLU A 109 -2.89 -11.35 7.93
C GLU A 109 -1.42 -11.80 8.06
N ALA A 110 -1.19 -13.03 8.49
CA ALA A 110 0.14 -13.49 8.86
C ALA A 110 1.17 -13.35 7.72
N LEU A 111 0.81 -13.79 6.50
CA LEU A 111 1.72 -13.74 5.36
C LEU A 111 1.93 -12.31 4.82
N PRO A 112 0.89 -11.49 4.55
CA PRO A 112 1.08 -10.10 4.14
C PRO A 112 1.91 -9.26 5.11
N VAL A 113 1.76 -9.44 6.42
CA VAL A 113 2.59 -8.73 7.41
C VAL A 113 4.04 -9.18 7.33
N GLN A 114 4.30 -10.49 7.25
CA GLN A 114 5.65 -11.00 7.08
C GLN A 114 6.33 -10.48 5.81
N GLU A 115 5.63 -10.51 4.66
CA GLU A 115 6.15 -9.94 3.40
C GLU A 115 6.46 -8.45 3.52
N THR A 116 5.67 -7.72 4.31
CA THR A 116 5.89 -6.29 4.55
C THR A 116 7.11 -6.05 5.42
N LEU A 117 7.32 -6.85 6.47
CA LEU A 117 8.51 -6.80 7.30
C LEU A 117 9.77 -7.05 6.47
N GLU A 118 9.77 -8.12 5.65
CA GLU A 118 10.88 -8.46 4.76
C GLU A 118 11.19 -7.32 3.77
N ALA A 119 10.16 -6.72 3.16
CA ALA A 119 10.38 -5.59 2.25
C ALA A 119 10.88 -4.32 2.95
N ILE A 120 10.48 -4.06 4.20
CA ILE A 120 11.04 -2.95 4.98
C ILE A 120 12.53 -3.15 5.21
N GLU A 121 12.94 -4.36 5.59
CA GLU A 121 14.36 -4.69 5.78
C GLU A 121 15.14 -4.55 4.49
N GLU A 122 14.63 -5.06 3.36
CA GLU A 122 15.27 -4.91 2.04
C GLU A 122 15.40 -3.44 1.63
N LEU A 123 14.34 -2.64 1.77
CA LEU A 123 14.36 -1.22 1.43
C LEU A 123 15.31 -0.42 2.33
N ALA A 124 15.38 -0.75 3.62
CA ALA A 124 16.30 -0.14 4.56
C ALA A 124 17.77 -0.48 4.23
N GLN A 125 18.06 -1.73 3.86
CA GLN A 125 19.40 -2.14 3.39
C GLN A 125 19.82 -1.43 2.11
N MET A 126 18.86 -1.07 1.27
CA MET A 126 19.08 -0.27 0.05
C MET A 126 19.14 1.24 0.33
N GLU A 127 19.01 1.69 1.58
CA GLU A 127 18.97 3.10 1.97
C GLU A 127 17.85 3.89 1.27
N LEU A 128 16.73 3.22 0.96
CA LEU A 128 15.57 3.85 0.34
C LEU A 128 14.65 4.47 1.40
N PRO A 129 14.08 5.66 1.14
CA PRO A 129 13.26 6.37 2.11
C PRO A 129 11.89 5.70 2.29
N ILE A 130 11.67 5.12 3.46
CA ILE A 130 10.37 4.54 3.86
C ILE A 130 9.55 5.62 4.56
N GLY A 131 8.35 5.88 4.06
CA GLY A 131 7.43 6.90 4.59
C GLY A 131 6.50 6.36 5.67
N SER A 132 5.71 5.34 5.34
CA SER A 132 4.76 4.74 6.27
C SER A 132 4.38 3.30 5.89
N VAL A 133 3.80 2.57 6.82
CA VAL A 133 3.06 1.33 6.55
C VAL A 133 1.57 1.63 6.68
N ILE A 134 0.80 1.31 5.65
CA ILE A 134 -0.65 1.48 5.59
C ILE A 134 -1.29 0.11 5.81
N VAL A 135 -1.93 -0.06 6.95
CA VAL A 135 -2.77 -1.22 7.25
C VAL A 135 -4.12 -1.02 6.57
N ASN A 136 -4.31 -1.73 5.47
CA ASN A 136 -5.52 -1.66 4.66
C ASN A 136 -6.59 -2.62 5.18
N ARG A 137 -7.85 -2.31 4.86
CA ARG A 137 -9.02 -3.10 5.27
C ARG A 137 -9.02 -3.39 6.77
N ASN A 138 -8.79 -2.35 7.57
CA ASN A 138 -9.01 -2.47 8.99
C ASN A 138 -10.50 -2.62 9.29
N ILE A 139 -10.83 -3.40 10.31
CA ILE A 139 -12.21 -3.64 10.72
C ILE A 139 -12.40 -3.10 12.13
N PRO A 140 -13.54 -2.44 12.42
CA PRO A 140 -13.76 -1.84 13.72
C PRO A 140 -13.94 -2.90 14.81
N ALA A 141 -13.40 -2.60 16.00
CA ALA A 141 -13.79 -3.29 17.21
C ALA A 141 -15.11 -2.68 17.73
N HIS A 142 -16.15 -3.50 17.83
CA HIS A 142 -17.47 -3.05 18.30
C HIS A 142 -17.70 -3.29 19.80
N LEU A 143 -16.89 -4.17 20.40
CA LEU A 143 -16.95 -4.52 21.82
C LEU A 143 -15.82 -3.82 22.57
N GLU A 144 -16.09 -3.48 23.83
CA GLU A 144 -15.06 -3.03 24.76
C GLU A 144 -14.02 -4.14 24.99
N PRO A 145 -12.75 -3.81 25.31
CA PRO A 145 -11.66 -4.80 25.35
C PRO A 145 -11.93 -6.02 26.24
N GLN A 146 -12.63 -5.83 27.37
CA GLN A 146 -12.96 -6.92 28.30
C GLN A 146 -14.00 -7.89 27.71
N ASP A 147 -15.02 -7.36 27.04
CA ASP A 147 -16.08 -8.16 26.43
C ASP A 147 -15.60 -8.80 25.14
N LEU A 148 -14.73 -8.12 24.39
CA LEU A 148 -14.05 -8.67 23.23
C LEU A 148 -13.23 -9.92 23.59
N ALA A 149 -12.46 -9.87 24.69
CA ALA A 149 -11.65 -11.00 25.14
C ALA A 149 -12.52 -12.22 25.49
N LYS A 150 -13.58 -12.02 26.28
CA LYS A 150 -14.55 -13.07 26.62
C LYS A 150 -15.23 -13.64 25.39
N ALA A 151 -15.73 -12.78 24.49
CA ALA A 151 -16.39 -13.20 23.27
C ALA A 151 -15.47 -14.00 22.36
N ALA A 152 -14.18 -13.67 22.30
CA ALA A 152 -13.18 -14.42 21.52
C ALA A 152 -12.94 -15.84 22.07
N GLU A 153 -13.15 -16.05 23.38
CA GLU A 153 -13.13 -17.35 24.05
C GLU A 153 -14.46 -18.12 23.95
N GLY A 154 -15.46 -17.53 23.28
CA GLY A 154 -16.81 -18.11 23.13
C GLY A 154 -17.78 -17.74 24.25
N GLU A 155 -17.37 -16.87 25.17
CA GLU A 155 -18.20 -16.42 26.29
C GLU A 155 -18.98 -15.16 25.92
N VAL A 156 -20.28 -15.32 25.67
CA VAL A 156 -21.22 -14.21 25.46
C VAL A 156 -22.43 -14.42 26.36
N ASP A 157 -22.80 -13.41 27.15
CA ASP A 157 -23.99 -13.45 27.99
C ASP A 157 -25.26 -13.32 27.13
N ALA A 158 -25.75 -14.45 26.66
CA ALA A 158 -26.94 -14.55 25.82
C ALA A 158 -28.19 -13.94 26.46
N ASP A 159 -28.37 -14.10 27.77
CA ASP A 159 -29.55 -13.58 28.46
C ASP A 159 -29.53 -12.05 28.51
N SER A 160 -28.36 -11.46 28.83
CA SER A 160 -28.18 -10.00 28.80
C SER A 160 -28.35 -9.42 27.40
N VAL A 161 -27.78 -10.07 26.36
CA VAL A 161 -27.95 -9.62 24.95
C VAL A 161 -29.42 -9.68 24.56
N ARG A 162 -30.14 -10.78 24.88
CA ARG A 162 -31.56 -10.93 24.56
C ARG A 162 -32.42 -9.88 25.28
N ALA A 163 -32.16 -9.62 26.56
CA ALA A 163 -32.84 -8.58 27.33
C ALA A 163 -32.58 -7.18 26.75
N GLY A 164 -31.34 -6.90 26.32
CA GLY A 164 -30.96 -5.66 25.65
C GLY A 164 -31.71 -5.45 24.33
N LEU A 165 -31.77 -6.48 23.47
CA LEU A 165 -32.51 -6.43 22.20
C LEU A 165 -34.01 -6.17 22.42
N LEU A 166 -34.61 -6.85 23.41
CA LEU A 166 -36.01 -6.63 23.77
C LEU A 166 -36.26 -5.19 24.24
N THR A 167 -35.34 -4.63 25.03
CA THR A 167 -35.41 -3.23 25.50
C THR A 167 -35.30 -2.25 24.33
N ALA A 168 -34.47 -2.57 23.33
CA ALA A 168 -34.36 -1.80 22.08
C ALA A 168 -35.53 -2.02 21.10
N GLY A 169 -36.50 -2.88 21.45
CA GLY A 169 -37.65 -3.20 20.59
C GLY A 169 -37.33 -4.15 19.44
N VAL A 170 -36.15 -4.76 19.42
CA VAL A 170 -35.71 -5.71 18.39
C VAL A 170 -36.10 -7.13 18.81
N LYS A 171 -36.92 -7.79 17.98
CA LYS A 171 -37.31 -9.19 18.18
C LYS A 171 -36.69 -10.04 17.09
N LEU A 172 -35.90 -11.03 17.49
CA LEU A 172 -35.27 -11.98 16.58
C LEU A 172 -35.85 -13.39 16.80
N PRO A 173 -36.08 -14.15 15.73
CA PRO A 173 -36.23 -15.61 15.84
C PRO A 173 -35.02 -16.23 16.55
N ASP A 174 -35.22 -17.36 17.22
CA ASP A 174 -34.13 -18.01 17.99
C ASP A 174 -32.94 -18.41 17.12
N ALA A 175 -33.19 -18.79 15.86
CA ALA A 175 -32.14 -19.10 14.90
C ALA A 175 -31.26 -17.87 14.58
N ASP A 176 -31.89 -16.71 14.34
CA ASP A 176 -31.18 -15.46 14.05
C ASP A 176 -30.43 -14.95 15.28
N PHE A 177 -31.02 -15.13 16.47
CA PHE A 177 -30.35 -14.81 17.73
C PHE A 177 -29.10 -15.68 17.96
N ALA A 178 -29.19 -16.99 17.72
CA ALA A 178 -28.04 -17.88 17.77
C ALA A 178 -26.97 -17.50 16.73
N GLY A 179 -27.40 -17.09 15.53
CA GLY A 179 -26.54 -16.54 14.49
C GLY A 179 -25.79 -15.29 14.97
N LEU A 180 -26.49 -14.33 15.57
CA LEU A 180 -25.90 -13.10 16.12
C LEU A 180 -24.82 -13.39 17.17
N LEU A 181 -25.08 -14.32 18.09
CA LEU A 181 -24.08 -14.73 19.08
C LEU A 181 -22.85 -15.38 18.42
N THR A 182 -23.09 -16.22 17.42
CA THR A 182 -22.04 -16.87 16.65
C THR A 182 -21.17 -15.85 15.91
N GLU A 183 -21.78 -14.89 15.21
CA GLU A 183 -21.06 -13.80 14.53
C GLU A 183 -20.30 -12.90 15.49
N THR A 184 -20.85 -12.66 16.70
CA THR A 184 -20.16 -11.90 17.74
C THR A 184 -18.87 -12.59 18.16
N ILE A 185 -18.92 -13.90 18.41
CA ILE A 185 -17.74 -14.72 18.75
C ILE A 185 -16.74 -14.69 17.59
N GLN A 186 -17.20 -14.96 16.36
CA GLN A 186 -16.32 -14.97 15.19
C GLN A 186 -15.64 -13.62 14.94
N HIS A 187 -16.37 -12.51 15.10
CA HIS A 187 -15.82 -11.17 14.98
C HIS A 187 -14.77 -10.90 16.07
N ALA A 188 -15.08 -11.24 17.33
CA ALA A 188 -14.16 -11.09 18.44
C ALA A 188 -12.86 -11.90 18.22
N THR A 189 -12.96 -13.18 17.85
CA THR A 189 -11.80 -14.01 17.51
C THR A 189 -10.98 -13.38 16.37
N ARG A 190 -11.63 -12.83 15.34
CA ARG A 190 -10.95 -12.17 14.22
C ARG A 190 -10.22 -10.91 14.66
N ILE A 191 -10.84 -10.06 15.48
CA ILE A 191 -10.19 -8.84 15.99
C ILE A 191 -8.97 -9.20 16.87
N THR A 192 -9.10 -10.19 17.76
CA THR A 192 -8.01 -10.65 18.62
C THR A 192 -6.82 -11.16 17.80
N ALA A 193 -7.06 -12.04 16.82
CA ALA A 193 -6.00 -12.55 15.95
C ALA A 193 -5.30 -11.43 15.15
N ARG A 194 -6.06 -10.42 14.70
CA ARG A 194 -5.51 -9.25 14.01
C ARG A 194 -4.67 -8.38 14.92
N ALA A 195 -5.06 -8.22 16.19
CA ALA A 195 -4.31 -7.46 17.17
C ALA A 195 -2.94 -8.11 17.46
N GLU A 196 -2.89 -9.44 17.56
CA GLU A 196 -1.63 -10.19 17.70
C GLU A 196 -0.70 -9.99 16.49
N ILE A 197 -1.26 -10.02 15.28
CA ILE A 197 -0.49 -9.78 14.05
C ILE A 197 -0.02 -8.32 14.00
N ALA A 198 -0.85 -7.35 14.41
CA ALA A 198 -0.50 -5.94 14.42
C ALA A 198 0.67 -5.63 15.37
N GLN A 199 0.82 -6.38 16.48
CA GLN A 199 1.97 -6.25 17.38
C GLN A 199 3.30 -6.53 16.69
N GLN A 200 3.33 -7.36 15.64
CA GLN A 200 4.55 -7.60 14.87
C GLN A 200 5.01 -6.34 14.12
N LEU A 201 4.05 -5.47 13.73
CA LEU A 201 4.35 -4.19 13.11
C LEU A 201 4.81 -3.13 14.12
N ASP A 202 4.50 -3.27 15.42
CA ASP A 202 4.94 -2.32 16.46
C ASP A 202 6.46 -2.36 16.68
N ALA A 203 7.12 -3.46 16.30
CA ALA A 203 8.58 -3.56 16.30
C ALA A 203 9.24 -2.61 15.28
N LEU A 204 8.47 -2.13 14.30
CA LEU A 204 8.95 -1.23 13.27
C LEU A 204 8.89 0.22 13.75
N GLN A 205 10.00 0.95 13.63
CA GLN A 205 10.05 2.39 13.91
C GLN A 205 9.56 3.22 12.69
N VAL A 206 8.48 2.78 12.05
CA VAL A 206 7.91 3.41 10.85
C VAL A 206 6.48 3.88 11.18
N PRO A 207 6.06 5.08 10.75
CA PRO A 207 4.69 5.54 10.95
C PRO A 207 3.67 4.53 10.40
N ARG A 208 2.67 4.19 11.23
CA ARG A 208 1.56 3.33 10.84
C ARG A 208 0.32 4.17 10.57
N LEU A 209 -0.30 3.92 9.42
CA LEU A 209 -1.59 4.48 9.03
C LEU A 209 -2.58 3.35 8.84
N GLU A 210 -3.86 3.62 9.05
CA GLU A 210 -4.92 2.63 8.93
C GLU A 210 -6.00 3.10 7.96
N LEU A 211 -6.50 2.19 7.13
CA LEU A 211 -7.62 2.43 6.23
C LEU A 211 -8.75 1.45 6.56
N PRO A 212 -9.99 1.93 6.73
CA PRO A 212 -11.11 1.05 7.01
C PRO A 212 -11.44 0.14 5.82
N THR A 213 -12.11 -0.97 6.12
CA THR A 213 -12.75 -1.81 5.10
C THR A 213 -13.92 -1.06 4.47
N VAL A 214 -14.02 -1.13 3.14
CA VAL A 214 -15.16 -0.65 2.36
C VAL A 214 -15.95 -1.86 1.86
N SER A 215 -17.19 -2.02 2.33
CA SER A 215 -18.00 -3.23 2.14
C SER A 215 -18.67 -3.33 0.76
N ASP A 216 -19.05 -2.20 0.17
CA ASP A 216 -19.93 -2.14 -1.01
C ASP A 216 -19.18 -1.93 -2.35
N GLY A 217 -17.88 -2.22 -2.35
CA GLY A 217 -17.00 -1.90 -3.48
C GLY A 217 -16.46 -0.46 -3.41
N VAL A 218 -15.47 -0.15 -4.24
CA VAL A 218 -14.82 1.16 -4.24
C VAL A 218 -15.42 2.03 -5.32
N ASP A 219 -16.01 3.15 -4.92
CA ASP A 219 -16.41 4.23 -5.82
C ASP A 219 -15.68 5.54 -5.47
N LEU A 220 -16.04 6.63 -6.15
CA LEU A 220 -15.43 7.93 -5.90
C LEU A 220 -15.72 8.47 -4.49
N GLY A 221 -16.91 8.18 -3.93
CA GLY A 221 -17.26 8.54 -2.55
C GLY A 221 -16.36 7.81 -1.56
N SER A 222 -16.19 6.50 -1.74
CA SER A 222 -15.28 5.68 -0.92
C SER A 222 -13.84 6.21 -0.96
N LEU A 223 -13.36 6.70 -2.10
CA LEU A 223 -12.03 7.30 -2.19
C LEU A 223 -11.90 8.58 -1.33
N TYR A 224 -12.94 9.40 -1.27
CA TYR A 224 -12.94 10.57 -0.39
C TYR A 224 -12.97 10.17 1.09
N GLU A 225 -13.76 9.18 1.47
CA GLU A 225 -13.79 8.64 2.84
C GLU A 225 -12.43 8.08 3.27
N LEU A 226 -11.78 7.30 2.40
CA LEU A 226 -10.43 6.78 2.64
C LEU A 226 -9.41 7.93 2.76
N SER A 227 -9.52 8.96 1.92
CA SER A 227 -8.64 10.13 2.00
C SER A 227 -8.83 10.92 3.29
N GLU A 228 -10.08 11.06 3.76
CA GLU A 228 -10.39 11.71 5.03
C GLU A 228 -9.84 10.92 6.22
N SER A 229 -9.96 9.58 6.18
CA SER A 229 -9.35 8.69 7.18
C SER A 229 -7.84 8.91 7.28
N LEU A 230 -7.13 9.04 6.15
CA LEU A 230 -5.70 9.35 6.16
C LEU A 230 -5.41 10.77 6.67
N ALA A 231 -6.24 11.75 6.31
CA ALA A 231 -6.08 13.13 6.75
C ALA A 231 -6.25 13.28 8.28
N GLN A 232 -7.22 12.56 8.87
CA GLN A 232 -7.41 12.51 10.33
C GLN A 232 -6.20 11.91 11.07
N GLN A 233 -5.41 11.08 10.39
CA GLN A 233 -4.16 10.51 10.90
C GLN A 233 -2.92 11.38 10.60
N GLY A 234 -3.12 12.59 10.06
CA GLY A 234 -2.07 13.60 9.88
C GLY A 234 -1.44 13.66 8.50
N VAL A 235 -1.96 12.91 7.52
CA VAL A 235 -1.57 13.06 6.10
C VAL A 235 -2.11 14.42 5.58
N ARG A 236 -1.30 15.13 4.79
CA ARG A 236 -1.64 16.46 4.25
C ARG A 236 -1.42 16.51 2.75
#